data_AF-A0A139RL75-F1
#
_entry.id   AF-A0A139RL75-F1
#
_cell.length_a   1.000
_cell.length_b   1.000
_cell.length_c   1.000
_cell.angle_alpha   90.00
_cell.angle_beta   90.00
_cell.angle_gamma   90.00
#
_symmetry.space_group_name_H-M   'P 1'
#
loop_
_entity.id
_entity.type
_entity.pdbx_description
1 polymer ?
#
loop_
_entity_poly.entity_id
_entity_poly.type
_entity_poly.pdbx_seq_one_letter_code
_entity_poly.pdbx_strand_id
1 'polypeptide(L)'
;MVAEQDVALQVLQQVVKLPVVKVDRGKFLVDKFSKEIEPQELSVLLEQGPAALLSQESLDRVAKACIRDNVLMASGTSVLAGLPGGLAMAITIPADVAQFYAFSLKLAQELGYIYGFEDLWASREELSEEAQDTLLLYLGVMLGVNGTAALLRAGGVTVAKQVMKTVPQKALTKTLWYPILKKVLKIFGINLTKGGLAKGMGKFIPILGGVISGGLTLATMKPMGESLQRELSKLVHYDEGQYQEDLEVIRKEAEVIEEN
;
A
#
# COMPACT_ATOMS: atom_id res chain seq x y z
N MET A 1 -15.11 -15.18 9.20
CA MET A 1 -14.65 -13.80 8.97
C MET A 1 -13.34 -13.51 9.72
N VAL A 2 -13.28 -13.70 11.05
CA VAL A 2 -12.05 -13.43 11.85
C VAL A 2 -10.80 -14.16 11.31
N ALA A 3 -10.89 -15.47 11.06
CA ALA A 3 -9.76 -16.26 10.56
C ALA A 3 -9.21 -15.86 9.17
N GLU A 4 -10.02 -15.23 8.30
CA GLU A 4 -9.55 -14.81 6.96
C GLU A 4 -8.75 -13.50 7.06
N GLN A 5 -9.22 -12.57 7.86
CA GLN A 5 -8.57 -11.28 8.09
C GLN A 5 -7.21 -11.48 8.77
N ASP A 6 -7.15 -12.38 9.75
CA ASP A 6 -5.91 -12.74 10.44
C ASP A 6 -4.87 -13.31 9.47
N VAL A 7 -5.29 -14.13 8.51
CA VAL A 7 -4.38 -14.70 7.50
C VAL A 7 -3.88 -13.64 6.53
N ALA A 8 -4.77 -12.77 6.03
CA ALA A 8 -4.37 -11.67 5.16
C ALA A 8 -3.35 -10.74 5.84
N LEU A 9 -3.58 -10.42 7.11
CA LEU A 9 -2.69 -9.60 7.92
C LEU A 9 -1.34 -10.30 8.12
N GLN A 10 -1.33 -11.59 8.44
CA GLN A 10 -0.11 -12.38 8.57
C GLN A 10 0.67 -12.44 7.24
N VAL A 11 -0.01 -12.57 6.10
CA VAL A 11 0.62 -12.50 4.77
C VAL A 11 1.35 -11.18 4.59
N LEU A 12 0.68 -10.06 4.83
CA LEU A 12 1.28 -8.73 4.71
C LEU A 12 2.44 -8.53 5.69
N GLN A 13 2.31 -8.98 6.93
CA GLN A 13 3.36 -8.92 7.96
C GLN A 13 4.60 -9.77 7.64
N GLN A 14 4.45 -10.86 6.90
CA GLN A 14 5.60 -11.63 6.43
C GLN A 14 6.23 -11.00 5.19
N VAL A 15 5.40 -10.54 4.24
CA VAL A 15 5.87 -9.91 3.00
C VAL A 15 6.62 -8.62 3.31
N VAL A 16 6.16 -7.80 4.26
CA VAL A 16 6.80 -6.52 4.59
C VAL A 16 8.23 -6.66 5.13
N LYS A 17 8.58 -7.84 5.66
CA LYS A 17 9.93 -8.16 6.13
C LYS A 17 10.90 -8.50 5.00
N LEU A 18 10.41 -8.69 3.78
CA LEU A 18 11.27 -8.97 2.64
C LEU A 18 12.13 -7.73 2.33
N PRO A 19 13.46 -7.87 2.15
CA PRO A 19 14.36 -6.73 1.94
C PRO A 19 13.97 -5.80 0.79
N VAL A 20 13.32 -6.35 -0.25
CA VAL A 20 12.87 -5.59 -1.41
C VAL A 20 11.74 -4.61 -1.08
N VAL A 21 11.00 -4.81 0.01
CA VAL A 21 9.87 -3.95 0.38
C VAL A 21 10.34 -2.62 0.92
N LYS A 22 11.42 -2.60 1.70
CA LYS A 22 11.88 -1.38 2.36
C LYS A 22 12.41 -0.37 1.34
N VAL A 23 11.83 0.83 1.34
CA VAL A 23 12.31 1.97 0.55
C VAL A 23 12.95 2.98 1.49
N ASP A 24 14.26 3.20 1.33
CA ASP A 24 14.97 4.30 2.00
C ASP A 24 14.53 5.62 1.35
N ARG A 25 13.72 6.42 2.07
CA ARG A 25 13.11 7.65 1.53
C ARG A 25 14.17 8.60 1.02
N GLY A 26 15.21 8.88 1.81
CA GLY A 26 16.24 9.83 1.44
C GLY A 26 16.98 9.40 0.18
N LYS A 27 17.49 8.17 0.15
CA LYS A 27 18.18 7.62 -1.02
C LYS A 27 17.28 7.60 -2.26
N PHE A 28 16.02 7.23 -2.10
CA PHE A 28 15.05 7.20 -3.19
C PHE A 28 14.79 8.59 -3.75
N LEU A 29 14.52 9.60 -2.91
CA LEU A 29 14.27 10.96 -3.36
C LEU A 29 15.47 11.57 -4.08
N VAL A 30 16.68 11.35 -3.56
CA VAL A 30 17.92 11.77 -4.24
C VAL A 30 18.05 11.10 -5.60
N ASP A 31 17.86 9.78 -5.70
CA ASP A 31 17.92 9.07 -6.98
C ASP A 31 16.94 9.62 -8.02
N LYS A 32 15.73 9.99 -7.60
CA LYS A 32 14.69 10.47 -8.52
C LYS A 32 14.82 11.92 -8.90
N PHE A 33 15.21 12.79 -7.98
CA PHE A 33 15.05 14.24 -8.16
C PHE A 33 16.36 15.01 -8.22
N SER A 34 17.52 14.42 -7.90
CA SER A 34 18.79 15.19 -7.88
C SER A 34 19.21 15.79 -9.22
N LYS A 35 18.61 15.36 -10.33
CA LYS A 35 18.84 15.91 -11.68
C LYS A 35 17.83 16.98 -12.06
N GLU A 36 16.76 17.15 -11.29
CA GLU A 36 15.68 18.11 -11.50
C GLU A 36 15.75 19.30 -10.54
N ILE A 37 16.68 19.29 -9.57
CA ILE A 37 16.86 20.34 -8.56
C ILE A 37 18.33 20.79 -8.49
N GLU A 38 18.58 21.94 -7.89
CA GLU A 38 19.92 22.40 -7.60
C GLU A 38 20.53 21.72 -6.36
N PRO A 39 21.87 21.57 -6.27
CA PRO A 39 22.52 20.92 -5.12
C PRO A 39 22.18 21.53 -3.75
N GLN A 40 21.92 22.84 -3.71
CA GLN A 40 21.55 23.57 -2.50
C GLN A 40 20.12 23.29 -2.02
N GLU A 41 19.26 22.74 -2.89
CA GLU A 41 17.86 22.41 -2.57
C GLU A 41 17.72 21.00 -1.99
N LEU A 42 18.82 20.26 -1.86
CA LEU A 42 18.82 18.88 -1.36
C LEU A 42 18.25 18.76 0.06
N SER A 43 18.54 19.73 0.95
CA SER A 43 17.95 19.73 2.30
C SER A 43 16.44 19.94 2.24
N VAL A 44 15.97 20.86 1.40
CA VAL A 44 14.54 21.12 1.20
C VAL A 44 13.83 19.89 0.64
N LEU A 45 14.43 19.18 -0.32
CA LEU A 45 13.90 17.93 -0.86
C LEU A 45 13.69 16.88 0.24
N LEU A 46 14.66 16.74 1.15
CA LEU A 46 14.63 15.72 2.19
C LEU A 46 13.70 16.10 3.36
N GLU A 47 13.65 17.37 3.74
CA GLU A 47 12.88 17.87 4.88
C GLU A 47 11.43 18.20 4.52
N GLN A 48 11.22 18.90 3.40
CA GLN A 48 9.90 19.40 2.99
C GLN A 48 9.27 18.56 1.86
N GLY A 49 10.05 17.67 1.24
CA GLY A 49 9.58 16.77 0.20
C GLY A 49 9.60 17.39 -1.21
N PRO A 50 9.37 16.57 -2.25
CA PRO A 50 9.48 17.01 -3.65
C PRO A 50 8.49 18.11 -4.05
N ALA A 51 7.29 18.11 -3.45
CA ALA A 51 6.23 19.07 -3.77
C ALA A 51 6.56 20.52 -3.38
N ALA A 52 7.56 20.74 -2.50
CA ALA A 52 8.05 22.07 -2.17
C ALA A 52 8.90 22.70 -3.28
N LEU A 53 9.44 21.88 -4.20
CA LEU A 53 10.42 22.30 -5.21
C LEU A 53 9.91 22.09 -6.65
N LEU A 54 9.05 21.10 -6.87
CA LEU A 54 8.71 20.60 -8.19
C LEU A 54 7.21 20.73 -8.47
N SER A 55 6.88 20.96 -9.75
CA SER A 55 5.49 21.02 -10.20
C SER A 55 4.80 19.65 -10.11
N GLN A 56 3.47 19.65 -9.96
CA GLN A 56 2.65 18.44 -10.00
C GLN A 56 2.93 17.59 -11.27
N GLU A 57 3.20 18.23 -12.41
CA GLU A 57 3.55 17.56 -13.67
C GLU A 57 4.88 16.78 -13.56
N SER A 58 5.91 17.36 -12.93
CA SER A 58 7.17 16.66 -12.68
C SER A 58 6.95 15.45 -11.76
N LEU A 59 6.22 15.64 -10.66
CA LEU A 59 5.90 14.56 -9.72
C LEU A 59 5.15 13.42 -10.41
N ASP A 60 4.12 13.74 -11.19
CA ASP A 60 3.32 12.77 -11.95
C ASP A 60 4.16 12.01 -12.98
N ARG A 61 5.11 12.67 -13.64
CA ARG A 61 6.04 12.03 -14.58
C ARG A 61 6.94 11.02 -13.87
N VAL A 62 7.54 11.40 -12.74
CA VAL A 62 8.41 10.52 -11.95
C VAL A 62 7.60 9.35 -11.37
N ALA A 63 6.38 9.60 -10.91
CA ALA A 63 5.47 8.56 -10.40
C ALA A 63 5.12 7.54 -11.50
N LYS A 64 4.79 7.99 -12.72
CA LYS A 64 4.53 7.09 -13.86
C LYS A 64 5.74 6.24 -14.23
N ALA A 65 6.96 6.81 -14.16
CA ALA A 65 8.18 6.06 -14.36
C ALA A 65 8.36 4.98 -13.27
N CYS A 66 8.15 5.32 -12.00
CA CYS A 66 8.22 4.35 -10.90
C CYS A 66 7.19 3.21 -11.04
N ILE A 67 5.95 3.51 -11.45
CA ILE A 67 4.93 2.49 -11.73
C ILE A 67 5.43 1.53 -12.80
N ARG A 68 5.89 2.05 -13.95
CA ARG A 68 6.40 1.23 -15.05
C ARG A 68 7.55 0.33 -14.59
N ASP A 69 8.51 0.88 -13.87
CA ASP A 69 9.72 0.17 -13.47
C ASP A 69 9.40 -0.95 -12.46
N ASN A 70 8.52 -0.70 -11.47
CA ASN A 70 8.08 -1.74 -10.53
C ASN A 70 7.22 -2.80 -11.20
N VAL A 71 6.33 -2.42 -12.11
CA VAL A 71 5.52 -3.38 -12.88
C VAL A 71 6.43 -4.29 -13.72
N LEU A 72 7.47 -3.73 -14.36
CA LEU A 72 8.43 -4.51 -15.12
C LEU A 72 9.23 -5.46 -14.22
N MET A 73 9.71 -5.00 -13.06
CA MET A 73 10.43 -5.84 -12.10
C MET A 73 9.54 -6.93 -11.48
N ALA A 74 8.28 -6.63 -11.19
CA ALA A 74 7.35 -7.60 -10.63
C ALA A 74 6.92 -8.66 -11.66
N SER A 75 6.87 -8.28 -12.95
CA SER A 75 6.49 -9.17 -14.06
C SER A 75 7.66 -9.96 -14.65
N GLY A 76 8.89 -9.49 -14.48
CA GLY A 76 10.11 -10.10 -15.02
C GLY A 76 11.02 -10.65 -13.91
N THR A 77 11.50 -11.88 -14.06
CA THR A 77 12.42 -12.60 -13.14
C THR A 77 11.90 -12.77 -11.70
N SER A 78 12.04 -13.97 -11.12
CA SER A 78 11.66 -14.19 -9.73
C SER A 78 12.73 -13.63 -8.79
N VAL A 79 12.67 -12.32 -8.51
CA VAL A 79 13.63 -11.62 -7.65
C VAL A 79 13.69 -12.26 -6.25
N LEU A 80 12.57 -12.80 -5.77
CA LEU A 80 12.52 -13.49 -4.48
C LEU A 80 13.22 -14.85 -4.46
N ALA A 81 13.34 -15.54 -5.59
CA ALA A 81 14.00 -16.85 -5.66
C ALA A 81 15.53 -16.78 -5.43
N GLY A 82 16.13 -15.59 -5.53
CA GLY A 82 17.57 -15.36 -5.33
C GLY A 82 17.95 -14.85 -3.93
N LEU A 83 16.99 -14.66 -3.01
CA LEU A 83 17.29 -14.14 -1.68
C LEU A 83 17.89 -15.23 -0.76
N PRO A 84 19.03 -14.96 -0.08
CA PRO A 84 19.58 -15.88 0.90
C PRO A 84 18.58 -16.08 2.05
N GLY A 85 18.22 -17.34 2.35
CA GLY A 85 17.21 -17.69 3.36
C GLY A 85 15.78 -17.87 2.84
N GLY A 86 15.63 -18.21 1.55
CA GLY A 86 14.34 -18.30 0.83
C GLY A 86 13.13 -18.73 1.66
N LEU A 87 12.05 -17.94 1.58
CA LEU A 87 10.67 -18.14 2.07
C LEU A 87 10.45 -19.17 3.20
N ALA A 88 11.30 -19.20 4.24
CA ALA A 88 11.03 -19.92 5.47
C ALA A 88 10.01 -19.14 6.31
N MET A 89 8.78 -19.04 5.80
CA MET A 89 7.70 -18.28 6.41
C MET A 89 6.86 -19.17 7.34
N ALA A 90 6.38 -18.60 8.44
CA ALA A 90 5.50 -19.28 9.39
C ALA A 90 4.21 -19.82 8.73
N ILE A 91 3.84 -19.26 7.58
CA ILE A 91 2.79 -19.74 6.68
C ILE A 91 3.42 -19.96 5.31
N THR A 92 3.01 -21.03 4.62
CA THR A 92 3.39 -21.26 3.22
C THR A 92 2.72 -20.23 2.31
N ILE A 93 3.33 -19.06 2.12
CA ILE A 93 2.91 -18.08 1.10
C ILE A 93 3.63 -18.44 -0.20
N PRO A 94 2.90 -18.60 -1.31
CA PRO A 94 3.51 -18.80 -2.63
C PRO A 94 4.47 -17.67 -2.98
N ALA A 95 5.54 -17.99 -3.70
CA ALA A 95 6.57 -17.02 -4.06
C ALA A 95 6.04 -15.90 -4.98
N ASP A 96 5.12 -16.22 -5.87
CA ASP A 96 4.49 -15.27 -6.78
C ASP A 96 3.55 -14.30 -6.05
N VAL A 97 2.80 -14.79 -5.06
CA VAL A 97 1.99 -13.96 -4.14
C VAL A 97 2.87 -13.03 -3.30
N ALA A 98 3.92 -13.58 -2.70
CA ALA A 98 4.87 -12.80 -1.92
C ALA A 98 5.54 -11.73 -2.79
N GLN A 99 5.93 -12.08 -4.02
CA GLN A 99 6.55 -11.16 -4.97
C GLN A 99 5.60 -10.04 -5.35
N PHE A 100 4.35 -10.37 -5.70
CA PHE A 100 3.34 -9.39 -6.07
C PHE A 100 3.13 -8.35 -4.95
N TYR A 101 2.93 -8.80 -3.71
CA TYR A 101 2.71 -7.88 -2.60
C TYR A 101 3.98 -7.13 -2.20
N ALA A 102 5.16 -7.75 -2.32
CA ALA A 102 6.41 -7.09 -2.02
C ALA A 102 6.62 -5.87 -2.93
N PHE A 103 6.44 -6.06 -4.25
CA PHE A 103 6.53 -4.97 -5.21
C PHE A 103 5.36 -3.98 -5.11
N SER A 104 4.15 -4.43 -4.74
CA SER A 104 3.02 -3.52 -4.49
C SER A 104 3.30 -2.58 -3.31
N LEU A 105 3.82 -3.12 -2.20
CA LEU A 105 4.17 -2.35 -1.00
C LEU A 105 5.37 -1.42 -1.24
N LYS A 106 6.37 -1.88 -2.00
CA LYS A 106 7.49 -1.04 -2.44
C LYS A 106 6.99 0.14 -3.28
N LEU A 107 6.18 -0.13 -4.32
CA LEU A 107 5.61 0.90 -5.18
C LEU A 107 4.75 1.89 -4.37
N ALA A 108 3.97 1.42 -3.41
CA ALA A 108 3.15 2.27 -2.54
C ALA A 108 3.99 3.30 -1.77
N GLN A 109 5.11 2.87 -1.19
CA GLN A 109 6.06 3.76 -0.50
C GLN A 109 6.68 4.78 -1.45
N GLU A 110 7.17 4.33 -2.61
CA GLU A 110 7.78 5.20 -3.61
C GLU A 110 6.82 6.29 -4.08
N LEU A 111 5.56 5.94 -4.34
CA LEU A 111 4.52 6.91 -4.69
C LEU A 111 4.25 7.87 -3.52
N GLY A 112 4.07 7.37 -2.30
CA GLY A 112 3.89 8.22 -1.12
C GLY A 112 5.02 9.25 -0.97
N TYR A 113 6.28 8.82 -1.10
CA TYR A 113 7.44 9.68 -0.97
C TYR A 113 7.54 10.73 -2.09
N ILE A 114 7.18 10.39 -3.33
CA ILE A 114 7.10 11.35 -4.44
C ILE A 114 6.15 12.50 -4.11
N TYR A 115 5.02 12.21 -3.46
CA TYR A 115 4.02 13.21 -3.07
C TYR A 115 4.21 13.74 -1.65
N GLY A 116 5.40 13.58 -1.07
CA GLY A 116 5.81 14.27 0.17
C GLY A 116 5.46 13.57 1.48
N PHE A 117 4.98 12.32 1.47
CA PHE A 117 4.77 11.59 2.72
C PHE A 117 6.09 11.26 3.44
N GLU A 118 6.01 11.12 4.75
CA GLU A 118 7.13 10.87 5.66
C GLU A 118 7.71 9.46 5.52
N ASP A 119 8.94 9.27 6.01
CA ASP A 119 9.60 7.96 6.03
C ASP A 119 8.86 6.99 6.96
N LEU A 120 8.44 5.86 6.40
CA LEU A 120 7.70 4.82 7.12
C LEU A 120 8.60 3.94 8.01
N TRP A 121 9.93 4.00 7.86
CA TRP A 121 10.90 3.13 8.53
C TRP A 121 11.73 3.82 9.61
N ALA A 122 11.12 4.75 10.36
CA ALA A 122 11.79 5.52 11.42
C ALA A 122 12.61 4.66 12.42
N SER A 123 12.19 3.41 12.65
CA SER A 123 13.03 2.36 13.25
C SER A 123 13.58 1.47 12.13
N ARG A 124 14.90 1.37 11.98
CA ARG A 124 15.52 0.85 10.75
C ARG A 124 15.17 -0.61 10.40
N GLU A 125 14.53 -1.37 11.29
CA GLU A 125 14.22 -2.79 11.05
C GLU A 125 12.73 -3.13 11.13
N GLU A 126 11.90 -2.32 11.79
CA GLU A 126 10.46 -2.60 11.97
C GLU A 126 9.59 -1.37 11.73
N LEU A 127 8.43 -1.60 11.11
CA LEU A 127 7.41 -0.58 10.91
C LEU A 127 6.60 -0.37 12.19
N SER A 128 6.37 0.88 12.57
CA SER A 128 5.38 1.21 13.61
C SER A 128 3.97 0.81 13.17
N GLU A 129 3.02 0.74 14.12
CA GLU A 129 1.62 0.44 13.80
C GLU A 129 1.05 1.47 12.82
N GLU A 130 1.38 2.76 13.00
CA GLU A 130 0.93 3.83 12.10
C GLU A 130 1.49 3.68 10.68
N ALA A 131 2.73 3.21 10.55
CA ALA A 131 3.34 2.96 9.26
C ALA A 131 2.71 1.74 8.58
N GLN A 132 2.37 0.70 9.33
CA GLN A 132 1.62 -0.47 8.81
C GLN A 132 0.21 -0.06 8.35
N ASP A 133 -0.49 0.75 9.12
CA ASP A 133 -1.80 1.30 8.78
C ASP A 133 -1.74 2.18 7.51
N THR A 134 -0.68 2.98 7.36
CA THR A 134 -0.46 3.80 6.16
C THR A 134 -0.24 2.91 4.93
N LEU A 135 0.58 1.86 5.03
CA LEU A 135 0.77 0.90 3.93
C LEU A 135 -0.51 0.16 3.58
N LEU A 136 -1.30 -0.22 4.58
CA LEU A 136 -2.58 -0.88 4.35
C LEU A 136 -3.56 0.07 3.66
N LEU A 137 -3.58 1.35 4.05
CA LEU A 137 -4.38 2.38 3.41
C LEU A 137 -4.00 2.58 1.93
N TYR A 138 -2.69 2.66 1.63
CA TYR A 138 -2.19 2.70 0.26
C TYR A 138 -2.65 1.48 -0.54
N LEU A 139 -2.49 0.27 0.01
CA LEU A 139 -3.01 -0.95 -0.62
C LEU A 139 -4.52 -0.87 -0.84
N GLY A 140 -5.28 -0.30 0.09
CA GLY A 140 -6.71 -0.10 -0.09
C GLY A 140 -7.07 0.78 -1.27
N VAL A 141 -6.34 1.88 -1.48
CA VAL A 141 -6.50 2.74 -2.66
C VAL A 141 -6.10 2.00 -3.94
N MET A 142 -4.96 1.30 -3.92
CA MET A 142 -4.50 0.47 -5.04
C MET A 142 -5.55 -0.58 -5.43
N LEU A 143 -6.16 -1.24 -4.44
CA LEU A 143 -7.19 -2.28 -4.61
C LEU A 143 -8.60 -1.72 -4.89
N GLY A 144 -8.76 -0.39 -4.90
CA GLY A 144 -10.04 0.29 -5.12
C GLY A 144 -11.08 -0.03 -4.05
N VAL A 145 -10.69 -0.07 -2.78
CA VAL A 145 -11.63 -0.12 -1.64
C VAL A 145 -12.30 1.25 -1.51
N ASN A 146 -13.61 1.28 -1.29
CA ASN A 146 -14.33 2.54 -1.14
C ASN A 146 -13.87 3.27 0.13
N GLY A 147 -13.89 4.61 0.10
CA GLY A 147 -13.53 5.46 1.24
C GLY A 147 -12.03 5.53 1.57
N THR A 148 -11.19 4.60 1.11
CA THR A 148 -9.73 4.64 1.40
C THR A 148 -9.04 5.81 0.71
N ALA A 149 -9.48 6.17 -0.50
CA ALA A 149 -8.94 7.32 -1.23
C ALA A 149 -9.27 8.63 -0.49
N ALA A 150 -10.52 8.78 -0.04
CA ALA A 150 -10.96 9.93 0.75
C ALA A 150 -10.21 10.01 2.08
N LEU A 151 -10.07 8.88 2.79
CA LEU A 151 -9.31 8.83 4.04
C LEU A 151 -7.83 9.16 3.84
N LEU A 152 -7.22 8.68 2.75
CA LEU A 152 -5.83 8.99 2.43
C LEU A 152 -5.63 10.48 2.23
N ARG A 153 -6.53 11.14 1.49
CA ARG A 153 -6.44 12.58 1.24
C ARG A 153 -6.71 13.40 2.50
N ALA A 154 -7.80 13.11 3.20
CA ALA A 154 -8.17 13.80 4.44
C ALA A 154 -7.17 13.55 5.59
N GLY A 155 -6.44 12.43 5.53
CA GLY A 155 -5.52 11.97 6.56
C GLY A 155 -4.07 12.45 6.43
N GLY A 156 -3.73 13.26 5.41
CA GLY A 156 -2.38 13.76 5.13
C GLY A 156 -1.58 14.17 6.38
N VAL A 157 -0.68 13.27 6.78
CA VAL A 157 0.38 13.24 7.82
C VAL A 157 0.05 13.70 9.26
N THR A 158 -0.90 14.60 9.54
CA THR A 158 -1.19 15.01 10.94
C THR A 158 -2.68 15.19 11.26
N VAL A 159 -3.55 15.11 10.25
CA VAL A 159 -5.00 15.38 10.38
C VAL A 159 -5.84 14.11 10.60
N ALA A 160 -5.28 12.91 10.42
CA ALA A 160 -5.94 11.63 10.73
C ALA A 160 -6.53 11.60 12.16
N LYS A 161 -5.88 12.27 13.13
CA LYS A 161 -6.40 12.41 14.50
C LYS A 161 -7.75 13.12 14.59
N GLN A 162 -8.07 14.02 13.66
CA GLN A 162 -9.33 14.75 13.65
C GLN A 162 -10.45 13.92 13.00
N VAL A 163 -10.17 13.22 11.89
CA VAL A 163 -11.10 12.28 11.26
C VAL A 163 -11.47 11.15 12.23
N MET A 164 -10.47 10.57 12.90
CA MET A 164 -10.66 9.51 13.92
C MET A 164 -11.44 9.98 15.16
N LYS A 165 -11.53 11.29 15.43
CA LYS A 165 -12.45 11.82 16.47
C LYS A 165 -13.90 11.87 16.00
N THR A 166 -14.12 12.05 14.70
CA THR A 166 -15.47 12.19 14.12
C THR A 166 -16.09 10.86 13.72
N VAL A 167 -15.29 9.84 13.42
CA VAL A 167 -15.76 8.52 13.01
C VAL A 167 -15.26 7.47 14.00
N PRO A 168 -16.14 6.62 14.57
CA PRO A 168 -15.73 5.59 15.51
C PRO A 168 -14.67 4.66 14.92
N GLN A 169 -13.59 4.41 15.65
CA GLN A 169 -12.48 3.55 15.20
C GLN A 169 -12.96 2.16 14.76
N LYS A 170 -13.95 1.57 15.46
CA LYS A 170 -14.54 0.28 15.09
C LYS A 170 -15.22 0.30 13.72
N ALA A 171 -15.91 1.39 13.39
CA ALA A 171 -16.55 1.56 12.08
C ALA A 171 -15.48 1.68 11.01
N LEU A 172 -14.44 2.48 11.25
CA LEU A 172 -13.29 2.62 10.34
C LEU A 172 -12.61 1.28 10.04
N THR A 173 -12.36 0.46 11.07
CA THR A 173 -11.76 -0.87 10.89
C THR A 173 -12.66 -1.79 10.05
N LYS A 174 -13.97 -1.82 10.31
CA LYS A 174 -14.91 -2.66 9.57
C LYS A 174 -15.12 -2.20 8.12
N THR A 175 -15.19 -0.89 7.91
CA THR A 175 -15.50 -0.28 6.62
C THR A 175 -14.30 -0.20 5.71
N LEU A 176 -13.12 0.03 6.25
CA LEU A 176 -11.94 0.27 5.44
C LEU A 176 -10.95 -0.91 5.56
N TRP A 177 -10.57 -1.33 6.77
CA TRP A 177 -9.47 -2.30 6.92
C TRP A 177 -9.92 -3.70 6.48
N TYR A 178 -11.11 -4.13 6.87
CA TYR A 178 -11.60 -5.48 6.54
C TYR A 178 -11.79 -5.72 5.04
N PRO A 179 -12.38 -4.79 4.25
CA PRO A 179 -12.45 -4.96 2.80
C PRO A 179 -11.08 -5.00 2.12
N ILE A 180 -10.08 -4.27 2.63
CA ILE A 180 -8.69 -4.33 2.13
C ILE A 180 -8.14 -5.74 2.31
N LEU A 181 -8.17 -6.26 3.54
CA LEU A 181 -7.69 -7.61 3.87
C LEU A 181 -8.42 -8.70 3.06
N LYS A 182 -9.73 -8.53 2.83
CA LYS A 182 -10.51 -9.43 1.99
C LYS A 182 -10.09 -9.38 0.52
N LYS A 183 -9.84 -8.19 -0.03
CA LYS A 183 -9.36 -8.03 -1.41
C LYS A 183 -7.94 -8.58 -1.59
N VAL A 184 -7.09 -8.48 -0.57
CA VAL A 184 -5.76 -9.11 -0.54
C VAL A 184 -5.88 -10.61 -0.80
N LEU A 185 -6.74 -11.32 -0.06
CA LEU A 185 -6.92 -12.77 -0.29
C LEU A 185 -7.55 -13.10 -1.66
N LYS A 186 -8.45 -12.23 -2.14
CA LYS A 186 -9.20 -12.47 -3.39
C LYS A 186 -8.33 -12.44 -4.64
N ILE A 187 -7.29 -11.59 -4.70
CA ILE A 187 -6.40 -11.51 -5.89
C ILE A 187 -5.82 -12.89 -6.24
N PHE A 188 -5.55 -13.71 -5.23
CA PHE A 188 -4.90 -15.02 -5.42
C PHE A 188 -5.84 -16.21 -5.31
N GLY A 189 -7.15 -15.94 -5.43
CA GLY A 189 -8.16 -17.00 -5.38
C GLY A 189 -8.06 -17.83 -4.11
N ILE A 190 -7.55 -17.25 -3.02
CA ILE A 190 -7.47 -17.88 -1.70
C ILE A 190 -8.90 -17.96 -1.18
N ASN A 191 -9.63 -18.93 -1.71
CA ASN A 191 -10.93 -19.33 -1.21
C ASN A 191 -10.65 -20.17 0.02
N LEU A 192 -10.82 -19.53 1.16
CA LEU A 192 -10.93 -20.20 2.44
C LEU A 192 -12.24 -20.97 2.49
N THR A 193 -12.32 -22.06 1.72
CA THR A 193 -13.48 -22.94 1.78
C THR A 193 -13.62 -23.44 3.21
N LYS A 194 -14.85 -23.48 3.72
CA LYS A 194 -15.18 -23.92 5.09
C LYS A 194 -14.62 -25.31 5.44
N GLY A 195 -14.18 -26.09 4.46
CA GLY A 195 -13.51 -27.39 4.64
C GLY A 195 -12.05 -27.33 5.11
N GLY A 196 -11.32 -26.23 4.87
CA GLY A 196 -9.91 -26.09 5.29
C GLY A 196 -9.73 -25.82 6.79
N LEU A 197 -10.78 -25.34 7.47
CA LEU A 197 -10.82 -25.12 8.92
C LEU A 197 -11.48 -26.29 9.67
N ALA A 198 -12.04 -27.27 8.96
CA ALA A 198 -12.87 -28.32 9.56
C ALA A 198 -12.07 -29.42 10.30
N LYS A 199 -10.74 -29.37 10.32
CA LYS A 199 -9.93 -30.24 11.17
C LYS A 199 -8.84 -29.41 11.83
N GLY A 200 -8.92 -29.33 13.15
CA GLY A 200 -7.98 -28.60 13.98
C GLY A 200 -6.52 -28.98 13.72
N MET A 201 -5.64 -28.05 14.05
CA MET A 201 -4.19 -28.15 14.03
C MET A 201 -3.54 -28.38 12.66
N GLY A 202 -2.99 -27.29 12.13
CA GLY A 202 -1.74 -27.31 11.37
C GLY A 202 -1.90 -27.28 9.86
N LYS A 203 -1.52 -26.13 9.29
CA LYS A 203 -1.30 -25.85 7.87
C LYS A 203 -2.56 -25.39 7.13
N PHE A 204 -2.67 -24.07 7.07
CA PHE A 204 -3.39 -23.38 6.02
C PHE A 204 -2.79 -23.82 4.67
N ILE A 205 -3.52 -24.65 3.93
CA ILE A 205 -3.14 -25.03 2.57
C ILE A 205 -3.93 -24.09 1.65
N PRO A 206 -3.31 -23.03 1.10
CA PRO A 206 -3.96 -22.24 0.08
C PRO A 206 -4.27 -23.19 -1.08
N ILE A 207 -5.55 -23.29 -1.48
CA ILE A 207 -5.92 -23.94 -2.73
C ILE A 207 -5.49 -22.99 -3.83
N LEU A 208 -4.24 -23.12 -4.26
CA LEU A 208 -3.64 -22.29 -5.28
C LEU A 208 -4.22 -22.66 -6.64
N GLY A 209 -5.20 -21.86 -7.07
CA GLY A 209 -5.61 -21.83 -8.47
C GLY A 209 -4.71 -20.89 -9.28
N GLY A 210 -3.47 -21.29 -9.57
CA GLY A 210 -2.69 -20.76 -10.69
C GLY A 210 -1.48 -19.89 -10.34
N VAL A 211 -0.37 -20.15 -11.05
CA VAL A 211 0.81 -19.27 -11.12
C VAL A 211 0.40 -17.91 -11.68
N ILE A 212 0.78 -16.82 -11.03
CA ILE A 212 0.65 -15.48 -11.62
C ILE A 212 1.63 -15.36 -12.79
N SER A 213 1.12 -15.25 -14.00
CA SER A 213 1.98 -14.94 -15.15
C SER A 213 2.43 -13.48 -15.09
N GLY A 214 3.61 -13.16 -15.63
CA GLY A 214 4.09 -11.78 -15.71
C GLY A 214 3.09 -10.83 -16.41
N GLY A 215 2.30 -11.36 -17.36
CA GLY A 215 1.21 -10.61 -18.01
C GLY A 215 0.05 -10.27 -17.07
N LEU A 216 -0.33 -11.17 -16.17
CA LEU A 216 -1.35 -10.89 -15.14
C LEU A 216 -0.84 -9.87 -14.12
N THR A 217 0.43 -9.99 -13.70
CA THR A 217 1.07 -8.97 -12.84
C THR A 217 1.02 -7.60 -13.49
N LEU A 218 1.36 -7.50 -14.77
CA LEU A 218 1.30 -6.24 -15.52
C LEU A 218 -0.13 -5.68 -15.57
N ALA A 219 -1.11 -6.51 -15.92
CA ALA A 219 -2.51 -6.12 -16.03
C ALA A 219 -3.13 -5.67 -14.69
N THR A 220 -2.57 -6.10 -13.56
CA THR A 220 -3.11 -5.82 -12.22
C THR A 220 -2.34 -4.70 -11.50
N MET A 221 -1.01 -4.77 -11.47
CA MET A 221 -0.19 -3.84 -10.69
C MET A 221 -0.13 -2.44 -11.31
N LYS A 222 -0.20 -2.33 -12.65
CA LYS A 222 -0.24 -1.02 -13.34
C LYS A 222 -1.45 -0.18 -12.93
N PRO A 223 -2.71 -0.66 -13.07
CA PRO A 223 -3.88 0.13 -12.65
C PRO A 223 -3.91 0.38 -11.14
N MET A 224 -3.37 -0.54 -10.33
CA MET A 224 -3.20 -0.33 -8.88
C MET A 224 -2.30 0.86 -8.58
N GLY A 225 -1.12 0.92 -9.20
CA GLY A 225 -0.19 2.03 -9.07
C GLY A 225 -0.76 3.35 -9.58
N GLU A 226 -1.43 3.34 -10.75
CA GLU A 226 -2.09 4.52 -11.33
C GLU A 226 -3.24 5.03 -10.45
N SER A 227 -3.97 4.13 -9.78
CA SER A 227 -5.01 4.49 -8.79
C SER A 227 -4.39 5.29 -7.65
N LEU A 228 -3.36 4.74 -6.99
CA LEU A 228 -2.71 5.42 -5.87
C LEU A 228 -2.04 6.74 -6.29
N GLN A 229 -1.35 6.74 -7.43
CA GLN A 229 -0.73 7.94 -8.00
C GLN A 229 -1.74 9.05 -8.24
N ARG A 230 -2.91 8.73 -8.80
CA ARG A 230 -3.97 9.71 -9.04
C ARG A 230 -4.49 10.33 -7.75
N GLU A 231 -4.70 9.52 -6.71
CA GLU A 231 -5.24 10.03 -5.45
C GLU A 231 -4.21 10.84 -4.65
N LEU A 232 -2.92 10.46 -4.73
CA LEU A 232 -1.83 11.25 -4.15
C LEU A 232 -1.58 12.55 -4.92
N SER A 233 -1.68 12.54 -6.25
CA SER A 233 -1.51 13.74 -7.08
C SER A 233 -2.52 14.85 -6.75
N LYS A 234 -3.75 14.48 -6.37
CA LYS A 234 -4.76 15.44 -5.91
C LYS A 234 -4.34 16.21 -4.65
N LEU A 235 -3.40 15.70 -3.86
CA LEU A 235 -2.95 16.35 -2.63
C LEU A 235 -2.15 17.63 -2.87
N VAL A 236 -1.53 17.80 -4.06
CA VAL A 236 -0.71 18.97 -4.39
C VAL A 236 -1.53 20.26 -4.35
N HIS A 237 -2.83 20.17 -4.64
CA HIS A 237 -3.77 21.28 -4.60
C HIS A 237 -4.97 20.95 -3.72
N TYR A 238 -4.72 20.34 -2.56
CA TYR A 238 -5.78 19.99 -1.62
C TYR A 238 -6.29 21.21 -0.86
N ASP A 239 -7.60 21.41 -0.86
CA ASP A 239 -8.25 22.52 -0.16
C ASP A 239 -9.29 22.06 0.87
N GLU A 240 -9.82 23.02 1.63
CA GLU A 240 -10.81 22.77 2.67
C GLU A 240 -12.13 22.22 2.11
N GLY A 241 -12.52 22.60 0.89
CA GLY A 241 -13.73 22.10 0.25
C GLY A 241 -13.61 20.60 -0.04
N GLN A 242 -12.49 20.20 -0.63
CA GLN A 242 -12.16 18.80 -0.88
C GLN A 242 -12.04 17.99 0.42
N TYR A 243 -11.54 18.62 1.49
CA TYR A 243 -11.51 18.01 2.82
C TYR A 243 -12.92 17.69 3.35
N GLN A 244 -13.87 18.63 3.24
CA GLN A 244 -15.25 18.38 3.67
C GLN A 244 -15.93 17.30 2.81
N GLU A 245 -15.71 17.30 1.49
CA GLU A 245 -16.22 16.25 0.60
C GLU A 245 -15.67 14.86 1.00
N ASP A 246 -14.38 14.76 1.28
CA ASP A 246 -13.75 13.51 1.70
C ASP A 246 -14.28 13.06 3.08
N LEU A 247 -14.52 13.99 4.02
CA LEU A 247 -15.15 13.67 5.31
C LEU A 247 -16.55 13.08 5.14
N GLU A 248 -17.37 13.63 4.25
CA GLU A 248 -18.72 13.11 3.96
C GLU A 248 -18.66 11.71 3.36
N VAL A 249 -17.73 11.47 2.43
CA VAL A 249 -17.49 10.13 1.87
C VAL A 249 -17.13 9.14 2.99
N ILE A 250 -16.19 9.50 3.87
CA ILE A 250 -15.75 8.62 4.97
C ILE A 250 -16.92 8.32 5.92
N ARG A 251 -17.74 9.32 6.27
CA ARG A 251 -18.91 9.14 7.14
C ARG A 251 -19.96 8.23 6.51
N LYS A 252 -20.31 8.48 5.26
CA LYS A 252 -21.30 7.68 4.52
C LYS A 252 -20.87 6.21 4.45
N GLU A 253 -19.61 5.94 4.14
CA GLU A 253 -19.10 4.57 4.10
C GLU A 253 -19.11 3.91 5.50
N ALA A 254 -18.86 4.69 6.56
CA ALA A 254 -18.92 4.20 7.94
C ALA A 254 -20.36 3.83 8.38
N GLU A 255 -21.36 4.62 8.00
CA GLU A 255 -22.77 4.42 8.34
C GLU A 255 -23.39 3.21 7.63
N VAL A 256 -23.07 2.99 6.35
CA VAL A 256 -23.62 1.88 5.53
C VAL A 256 -23.36 0.49 6.13
N ILE A 257 -22.37 0.33 7.00
CA ILE A 257 -22.02 -0.95 7.63
C ILE A 257 -22.59 -1.10 9.06
N GLU A 258 -23.02 -0.02 9.71
CA GLU A 258 -23.72 -0.15 11.00
C GLU A 258 -25.16 -0.68 10.84
N GLU A 259 -25.76 -0.49 9.67
CA GLU A 259 -27.12 -0.97 9.33
C GLU A 259 -27.18 -2.42 8.82
N ASN A 260 -26.03 -3.06 8.55
CA ASN A 260 -25.91 -4.42 7.99
C ASN A 260 -25.21 -5.41 8.92
#